data_AF-A0A562ZDM7-F1
#
_entry.id   AF-A0A562ZDM7-F1
#
_cell.length_a   1.000
_cell.length_b   1.000
_cell.length_c   1.000
_cell.angle_alpha   90.00
_cell.angle_beta   90.00
_cell.angle_gamma   90.00
#
_symmetry.space_group_name_H-M   'P 1'
#
loop_
_entity.id
_entity.type
_entity.pdbx_description
1 polymer ?
#
loop_
_entity_poly.entity_id
_entity_poly.type
_entity_poly.pdbx_seq_one_letter_code
_entity_poly.pdbx_strand_id
1 'polypeptide(L)' 'MFARHGPMIGGAALHAALGYPSATAFRMALARDRVPIPVFPLDHRRGKFALVTELAAWLARQRLGLPPQPPAR' A
#
# COMPACT_ATOMS: atom_id res chain seq x y z
N MET A 1 -5.96 11.31 -12.48
CA MET A 1 -5.65 10.23 -11.51
C MET A 1 -6.37 10.39 -10.16
N PHE A 2 -6.52 11.59 -9.59
CA PHE A 2 -7.23 11.80 -8.31
C PHE A 2 -8.74 11.50 -8.32
N ALA A 3 -9.41 11.59 -9.48
CA ALA A 3 -10.86 11.46 -9.58
C ALA A 3 -11.41 10.03 -9.37
N ARG A 4 -10.58 8.98 -9.43
CA ARG A 4 -11.06 7.58 -9.41
C ARG A 4 -10.72 6.81 -8.12
N HIS A 5 -9.75 7.28 -7.33
CA HIS A 5 -9.31 6.58 -6.12
C HIS A 5 -9.39 7.42 -4.83
N GLY A 6 -9.57 8.75 -4.90
CA GLY A 6 -9.50 9.59 -3.70
C GLY A 6 -8.12 9.52 -3.01
N PRO A 7 -7.97 10.04 -1.79
CA PRO A 7 -6.68 10.06 -1.07
C PRO A 7 -6.22 8.68 -0.58
N MET A 8 -7.02 7.63 -0.77
CA MET A 8 -6.82 6.30 -0.20
C MET A 8 -6.98 5.23 -1.28
N ILE A 9 -6.04 4.28 -1.34
CA ILE A 9 -6.08 3.14 -2.25
C ILE A 9 -6.24 1.86 -1.42
N GLY A 10 -7.11 0.95 -1.87
CA GLY A 10 -7.38 -0.29 -1.14
C GLY A 10 -7.67 -1.46 -2.07
N GLY A 11 -7.74 -2.65 -1.48
CA GLY A 11 -8.13 -3.87 -2.18
C GLY A 11 -7.21 -4.20 -3.36
N ALA A 12 -7.82 -4.44 -4.53
CA ALA A 12 -7.11 -4.91 -5.71
C ALA A 12 -6.07 -3.91 -6.25
N ALA A 13 -6.43 -2.62 -6.23
CA ALA A 13 -5.58 -1.56 -6.73
C ALA A 13 -4.31 -1.38 -5.87
N LEU A 14 -4.42 -1.59 -4.55
CA LEU A 14 -3.30 -1.47 -3.62
C LEU A 14 -2.24 -2.54 -3.89
N HIS A 15 -2.63 -3.81 -4.00
CA HIS A 15 -1.65 -4.86 -4.22
C HIS A 15 -1.04 -4.80 -5.62
N ALA A 16 -1.82 -4.40 -6.64
CA ALA A 16 -1.32 -4.20 -7.99
C ALA A 16 -0.28 -3.07 -8.04
N ALA A 17 -0.53 -1.95 -7.35
CA ALA A 17 0.41 -0.84 -7.30
C ALA A 17 1.71 -1.15 -6.52
N LEU A 18 1.64 -2.08 -5.57
CA LEU A 18 2.80 -2.59 -4.85
C LEU A 18 3.58 -3.67 -5.63
N GLY A 19 3.09 -4.09 -6.80
CA GLY A 19 3.72 -5.14 -7.62
C GLY A 19 3.43 -6.56 -7.14
N TYR A 20 2.42 -6.77 -6.28
CA TYR A 20 2.01 -8.12 -5.89
C TYR A 20 1.10 -8.73 -6.95
N PRO A 21 1.37 -9.99 -7.35
CA PRO A 21 0.60 -10.67 -8.39
C PRO A 21 -0.82 -11.05 -7.96
N SER A 22 -1.09 -11.13 -6.65
CA SER A 22 -2.41 -11.47 -6.14
C SER A 22 -2.72 -10.85 -4.77
N ALA A 23 -4.01 -10.72 -4.47
CA ALA A 23 -4.49 -10.32 -3.15
C ALA A 23 -4.03 -11.28 -2.03
N THR A 24 -3.79 -12.56 -2.34
CA THR A 24 -3.28 -13.53 -1.37
C THR A 24 -1.81 -13.30 -1.04
N ALA A 25 -0.98 -12.99 -2.04
CA ALA A 25 0.43 -12.61 -1.81
C ALA A 25 0.50 -11.34 -0.95
N PHE A 26 -0.37 -10.36 -1.21
CA PHE A 26 -0.47 -9.16 -0.39
C PHE A 26 -0.91 -9.45 1.04
N ARG A 27 -1.93 -10.30 1.24
CA ARG A 27 -2.35 -10.76 2.59
C ARG A 27 -1.22 -11.46 3.34
N MET A 28 -0.42 -12.28 2.64
CA MET A 28 0.75 -12.93 3.22
C MET A 28 1.86 -11.95 3.60
N ALA A 29 2.12 -10.94 2.77
CA ALA A 29 3.09 -9.89 3.07
C ALA A 29 2.62 -9.04 4.28
N LEU A 30 1.32 -8.74 4.33
CA LEU A 30 0.69 -8.05 5.45
C LEU A 30 0.77 -8.84 6.75
N ALA A 31 0.48 -10.14 6.72
CA ALA A 31 0.57 -11.01 7.90
C ALA A 31 2.01 -11.19 8.40
N ARG A 32 3.02 -10.84 7.57
CA ARG A 32 4.45 -10.91 7.89
C ARG A 32 5.07 -9.55 8.14
N ASP A 33 4.27 -8.48 8.22
CA ASP A 33 4.72 -7.08 8.33
C ASP A 33 5.80 -6.70 7.30
N ARG A 34 5.75 -7.31 6.12
CA ARG A 34 6.67 -7.02 4.99
C ARG A 34 6.11 -6.00 4.01
N VAL A 35 5.00 -5.35 4.35
CA VAL A 35 4.44 -4.29 3.50
C VAL A 35 5.27 -3.03 3.75
N PRO A 36 5.88 -2.45 2.70
CA PRO A 36 6.81 -1.33 2.84
C PRO A 36 6.11 0.02 3.08
N ILE A 37 4.78 0.02 3.12
CA ILE A 37 3.95 1.20 3.36
C ILE A 37 2.94 0.92 4.47
N PRO A 38 2.57 1.93 5.27
CA PRO A 38 1.57 1.77 6.31
C PRO A 38 0.20 1.47 5.70
N VAL A 39 -0.42 0.42 6.22
CA VAL A 39 -1.71 -0.11 5.77
C VAL A 39 -2.64 -0.23 6.95
N PHE A 40 -3.79 0.41 6.85
CA PHE A 40 -4.77 0.49 7.92
C PHE A 40 -6.09 -0.20 7.53
N PRO A 41 -6.77 -0.85 8.49
CA PRO A 41 -8.16 -1.23 8.32
C PRO A 41 -9.06 0.01 8.39
N LEU A 42 -10.21 -0.03 7.70
CA LEU A 42 -11.27 0.96 7.90
C LEU A 42 -12.41 0.29 8.65
N ASP A 43 -12.94 0.94 9.68
CA ASP A 43 -14.19 0.48 10.30
C ASP A 43 -15.32 0.49 9.27
N HIS A 44 -16.16 -0.55 9.31
CA HIS A 44 -17.24 -0.80 8.34
C HIS A 44 -16.84 -1.09 6.89
N ARG A 45 -15.54 -1.26 6.55
CA ARG A 45 -15.13 -1.79 5.24
C ARG A 45 -14.26 -3.04 5.36
N ARG A 46 -14.64 -4.10 4.64
CA ARG A 46 -13.80 -5.29 4.48
C ARG A 46 -12.62 -4.95 3.56
N GLY A 47 -11.43 -4.92 4.12
CA GLY A 47 -10.19 -4.74 3.36
C GLY A 47 -9.11 -3.99 4.12
N LYS A 48 -7.99 -3.77 3.44
CA LYS A 48 -6.88 -2.95 3.90
C LYS A 48 -6.72 -1.78 2.93
N PHE A 49 -6.45 -0.62 3.50
CA PHE A 49 -6.32 0.63 2.79
C PHE A 49 -4.96 1.23 3.11
N ALA A 50 -4.40 1.95 2.14
CA ALA A 50 -3.18 2.72 2.30
C ALA A 50 -3.44 4.14 1.76
N LEU A 51 -2.64 5.10 2.22
CA LEU A 51 -2.66 6.43 1.65
C LEU A 51 -1.95 6.41 0.29
N VAL A 52 -2.54 7.07 -0.71
CA VAL A 52 -1.93 7.20 -2.04
C VAL A 52 -0.62 7.98 -1.95
N THR A 53 -0.55 8.96 -1.05
CA THR A 53 0.67 9.75 -0.79
C THR A 53 1.83 8.88 -0.34
N GLU A 54 1.58 7.93 0.57
CA GLU A 54 2.60 6.99 1.07
C GLU A 54 3.07 6.04 -0.02
N LEU A 55 2.14 5.53 -0.83
CA LEU A 55 2.45 4.73 -2.00
C LEU A 55 3.30 5.51 -3.02
N ALA A 56 2.95 6.77 -3.29
CA ALA A 56 3.70 7.63 -4.21
C ALA A 56 5.12 7.92 -3.68
N ALA A 57 5.26 8.22 -2.39
CA ALA A 57 6.56 8.41 -1.75
C ALA A 57 7.41 7.13 -1.82
N TRP A 58 6.82 5.97 -1.59
CA TRP A 58 7.50 4.68 -1.73
C TRP A 58 7.92 4.38 -3.17
N LEU A 59 7.05 4.61 -4.15
CA LEU A 59 7.37 4.45 -5.58
C LEU A 59 8.51 5.38 -6.00
N ALA A 60 8.49 6.64 -5.57
CA ALA A 60 9.57 7.59 -5.82
C ALA A 60 10.90 7.12 -5.21
N ARG A 61 10.87 6.58 -3.99
CA ARG A 61 12.06 6.01 -3.34
C ARG A 61 12.59 4.78 -4.07
N GLN A 62 11.72 3.86 -4.49
CA GLN A 62 12.12 2.72 -5.32
C GLN A 62 12.79 3.19 -6.61
N ARG A 63 12.24 4.21 -7.27
CA ARG A 63 12.82 4.78 -8.49
C ARG A 63 14.20 5.40 -8.26
N LEU A 64 14.46 5.90 -7.04
CA LEU A 64 15.72 6.50 -6.59
C LEU A 64 16.69 5.50 -5.93
N GLY A 65 16.29 4.24 -5.72
CA GLY A 65 17.09 3.23 -5.02
C GLY A 65 17.21 3.43 -3.50
N LEU A 66 16.32 4.24 -2.91
CA LEU A 66 16.33 4.51 -1.47
C LEU A 66 15.61 3.39 -0.69
N PRO A 67 16.10 3.02 0.51
CA PRO A 67 15.44 2.01 1.34
C PRO A 67 14.03 2.46 1.76
N PRO A 68 13.09 1.52 1.97
CA PRO A 68 11.75 1.84 2.46
C PRO A 68 11.85 2.51 3.84
N GLN A 69 11.13 3.61 4.03
CA GLN A 69 11.05 4.27 5.34
C GLN A 69 10.25 3.38 6.29
N PRO A 70 10.68 3.25 7.57
CA PRO A 70 9.85 2.62 8.58
C PRO A 70 8.49 3.30 8.66
N PRO A 71 7.41 2.53 8.91
CA PRO A 71 6.08 3.10 9.06
C PRO A 71 6.11 4.13 10.18
N ALA A 72 5.62 5.35 9.90
CA ALA A 72 5.42 6.36 10.91
C ALA A 72 4.44 5.79 11.95
N ARG A 73 4.94 5.61 13.17
CA ARG A 73 4.27 4.98 14.32
C ARG A 73 3.05 5.78 14.76
#